data_AF-A0A1M5XVA5-F1
#
_entry.id   AF-A0A1M5XVA5-F1
#
_cell.length_a   1.000
_cell.length_b   1.000
_cell.length_c   1.000
_cell.angle_alpha   90.00
_cell.angle_beta   90.00
_cell.angle_gamma   90.00
#
_symmetry.space_group_name_H-M   'P 1'
#
loop_
_entity.id
_entity.type
_entity.pdbx_description
1 polymer ?
#
loop_
_entity_poly.entity_id
_entity_poly.type
_entity_poly.pdbx_seq_one_letter_code
_entity_poly.pdbx_strand_id
1 'polypeptide(L)'
;MTGNVGYNRSTFYAYFTDVYDVLEQIEEDIMPGVEHLPSVEIAVEGSSDIKPLDVVENLINIYEINSKYYSVLLSETGDPAFTIKMRAKQNCKQNHNFVNIP
;
A
#
# COMPACT_ATOMS: atom_id res chain seq x y z
N MET A 1 -24.58 29.79 0.61
CA MET A 1 -24.51 29.52 2.06
C MET A 1 -23.61 28.30 2.24
N THR A 2 -22.31 28.53 2.45
CA THR A 2 -21.29 27.48 2.57
C THR A 2 -21.36 26.90 3.98
N GLY A 3 -21.91 25.69 4.09
CA GLY A 3 -21.86 24.91 5.32
C GLY A 3 -20.45 24.38 5.53
N ASN A 4 -19.58 25.19 6.14
CA ASN A 4 -18.38 24.67 6.77
C ASN A 4 -18.85 23.79 7.92
N VAL A 5 -18.90 22.48 7.67
CA VAL A 5 -19.13 21.46 8.69
C VAL A 5 -18.03 21.69 9.72
N GLY A 6 -18.42 22.19 10.88
CA GLY A 6 -17.52 22.46 11.99
C GLY A 6 -17.00 21.14 12.53
N TYR A 7 -16.01 20.56 11.86
CA TYR A 7 -15.18 19.50 12.41
C TYR A 7 -14.45 20.09 13.61
N ASN A 8 -15.05 19.96 14.79
CA ASN A 8 -14.46 20.40 16.04
C ASN A 8 -13.18 19.58 16.27
N ARG A 9 -12.10 20.21 16.77
CA ARG A 9 -10.85 19.49 17.12
C ARG A 9 -11.10 18.32 18.06
N SER A 10 -12.15 18.41 18.89
CA SER A 10 -12.59 17.33 19.76
C SER A 10 -12.97 16.04 19.02
N THR A 11 -13.54 16.12 17.81
CA THR A 11 -13.86 14.93 17.01
C THR A 11 -12.63 14.41 16.25
N PHE A 12 -11.66 15.27 15.93
CA PHE A 12 -10.38 14.83 15.35
C PHE A 12 -9.62 13.92 16.31
N TYR A 13 -9.45 14.38 17.56
CA TYR A 13 -8.75 13.61 18.60
C TYR A 13 -9.49 12.36 19.09
N ALA A 14 -10.75 12.17 18.67
CA ALA A 14 -11.46 10.92 18.92
C ALA A 14 -10.93 9.77 18.04
N TYR A 15 -10.32 10.09 16.89
CA TYR A 15 -9.83 9.11 15.90
C TYR A 15 -8.33 9.16 15.66
N PHE A 16 -7.68 10.30 15.91
CA PHE A 16 -6.26 10.53 15.59
C PHE A 16 -5.56 11.25 16.74
N THR A 17 -4.40 10.77 17.16
CA THR A 17 -3.62 11.43 18.23
C THR A 17 -3.05 12.74 17.74
N ASP A 18 -2.59 12.80 16.49
CA ASP A 18 -2.11 14.01 15.83
C ASP A 18 -2.18 13.90 14.29
N VAL A 19 -1.53 14.84 13.58
CA VAL A 19 -1.52 14.87 12.11
C VAL A 19 -0.65 13.76 11.51
N TYR A 20 0.37 13.29 12.22
CA TYR A 20 1.21 12.19 11.78
C TYR A 20 0.47 10.85 11.86
N ASP A 21 -0.41 10.65 12.84
CA ASP A 21 -1.31 9.48 12.87
C ASP A 21 -2.20 9.40 11.64
N VAL A 22 -2.70 10.55 11.17
CA VAL A 22 -3.49 10.62 9.92
C VAL A 22 -2.63 10.24 8.72
N LEU A 23 -1.41 10.76 8.66
CA LEU A 23 -0.46 10.43 7.59
C LEU A 23 -0.16 8.94 7.60
N GLU A 24 0.12 8.36 8.76
CA GLU A 24 0.42 6.93 8.89
C GLU A 24 -0.75 6.05 8.43
N GLN A 25 -1.99 6.39 8.76
CA GLN A 25 -3.16 5.67 8.28
C GLN A 25 -3.30 5.75 6.76
N ILE A 26 -3.11 6.94 6.17
CA ILE A 26 -3.13 7.09 4.71
C ILE A 26 -2.02 6.25 4.07
N GLU A 27 -0.81 6.26 4.63
CA GLU A 27 0.29 5.46 4.12
C GLU A 27 0.01 3.96 4.18
N GLU A 28 -0.58 3.46 5.27
CA GLU A 28 -0.96 2.06 5.41
C GLU A 28 -2.08 1.67 4.43
N ASP A 29 -3.07 2.54 4.24
CA ASP A 29 -4.21 2.30 3.34
C ASP A 29 -3.78 2.20 1.87
N ILE A 30 -2.82 3.02 1.45
CA ILE A 30 -2.34 3.02 0.05
C ILE A 30 -1.17 2.05 -0.17
N MET A 31 -0.58 1.50 0.89
CA MET A 31 0.58 0.63 0.81
C MET A 31 0.23 -0.62 0.00
N PRO A 32 0.97 -0.95 -1.08
CA PRO A 32 0.66 -2.13 -1.87
C PRO A 32 0.98 -3.39 -1.04
N GLY A 33 -0.06 -4.10 -0.61
CA GLY A 33 0.01 -5.35 0.13
C GLY A 33 -0.19 -6.59 -0.74
N VAL A 34 0.02 -7.79 -0.16
CA VAL A 34 -0.17 -9.07 -0.87
C VAL A 34 -1.64 -9.44 -1.03
N GLU A 35 -2.47 -8.94 -0.11
CA GLU A 35 -3.93 -8.98 -0.16
C GLU A 35 -4.49 -8.18 -1.35
N HIS A 36 -3.67 -7.28 -1.91
CA HIS A 36 -4.03 -6.54 -3.10
C HIS A 36 -3.56 -7.24 -4.37
N LEU A 37 -2.64 -8.21 -4.30
CA LEU A 37 -2.24 -9.00 -5.47
C LEU A 37 -3.32 -10.05 -5.74
N PRO A 38 -3.54 -10.47 -7.01
CA PRO A 38 -4.40 -11.61 -7.28
C PRO A 38 -3.92 -12.77 -6.40
N SER A 39 -4.85 -13.44 -5.71
CA SER A 39 -4.53 -14.55 -4.81
C SER A 39 -3.62 -15.52 -5.55
N VAL A 40 -2.32 -15.45 -5.27
CA VAL A 40 -1.38 -16.50 -5.64
C VAL A 40 -1.66 -17.62 -4.65
N GLU A 41 -2.82 -18.26 -4.81
CA GLU A 41 -3.01 -19.62 -4.37
C GLU A 41 -1.92 -20.38 -5.11
N ILE A 42 -0.83 -20.63 -4.40
CA ILE A 42 0.19 -21.58 -4.81
C ILE A 42 -0.57 -22.89 -4.91
N ALA A 43 -1.07 -23.17 -6.11
CA ALA A 43 -1.74 -24.40 -6.44
C ALA A 43 -0.69 -25.50 -6.29
N VAL A 44 -0.67 -26.09 -5.10
CA VAL A 44 -0.34 -27.50 -4.97
C VAL A 44 -1.33 -28.19 -5.91
N GLU A 45 -0.80 -28.63 -7.05
CA GLU A 45 -1.49 -29.37 -8.11
C GLU A 45 -2.38 -28.54 -9.07
N GLY A 46 -1.71 -27.89 -10.05
CA GLY A 46 -2.11 -28.08 -11.46
C GLY A 46 -3.05 -27.09 -12.13
N SER A 47 -3.57 -26.06 -11.47
CA SER A 47 -4.45 -25.09 -12.17
C SER A 47 -4.53 -23.71 -11.52
N SER A 48 -3.44 -22.93 -11.60
CA SER A 48 -3.55 -21.48 -11.40
C SER A 48 -2.69 -20.78 -12.45
N ASP A 49 -3.28 -20.56 -13.63
CA ASP A 49 -2.69 -19.76 -14.71
C ASP A 49 -2.75 -18.27 -14.37
N ILE A 50 -2.14 -17.86 -13.25
CA ILE A 50 -1.96 -16.42 -12.97
C ILE A 50 -0.89 -15.95 -13.94
N LYS A 51 -1.30 -15.18 -14.96
CA LYS A 51 -0.35 -14.66 -15.92
C LYS A 51 0.41 -13.51 -15.26
N PRO A 52 1.72 -13.38 -15.52
CA PRO A 52 2.49 -12.21 -15.07
C PRO A 52 1.83 -10.88 -15.48
N LEU A 53 1.10 -10.86 -16.60
CA LEU A 53 0.34 -9.70 -17.05
C LEU A 53 -0.78 -9.31 -16.08
N ASP A 54 -1.51 -10.27 -15.53
CA ASP A 54 -2.63 -10.01 -14.61
C ASP A 54 -2.13 -9.36 -13.30
N VAL A 55 -0.94 -9.78 -12.84
CA VAL A 55 -0.26 -9.18 -11.68
C VAL A 55 0.15 -7.74 -11.98
N VAL A 56 0.68 -7.47 -13.17
CA VAL A 56 1.10 -6.12 -13.59
C VAL A 56 -0.10 -5.19 -13.77
N GLU A 57 -1.17 -5.63 -14.43
CA GLU A 57 -2.40 -4.83 -14.61
C GLU A 57 -3.02 -4.45 -13.27
N ASN A 58 -3.08 -5.39 -12.34
CA ASN A 58 -3.60 -5.13 -11.00
C ASN A 58 -2.71 -4.17 -10.21
N LEU A 59 -1.38 -4.28 -10.33
CA LEU A 59 -0.45 -3.33 -9.74
C LEU A 59 -0.66 -1.92 -10.31
N ILE A 60 -0.79 -1.79 -11.64
CA ILE A 60 -1.08 -0.51 -12.30
C ILE A 60 -2.38 0.09 -11.76
N ASN A 61 -3.43 -0.72 -11.63
CA ASN A 61 -4.72 -0.26 -11.10
C ASN A 61 -4.60 0.30 -9.66
N ILE A 62 -3.84 -0.36 -8.78
CA ILE A 62 -3.57 0.14 -7.41
C ILE A 62 -2.87 1.50 -7.45
N TYR A 63 -1.88 1.67 -8.35
CA TYR A 63 -1.19 2.94 -8.53
C TYR A 63 -2.09 4.04 -9.11
N GLU A 64 -2.97 3.70 -10.05
CA GLU A 64 -3.90 4.66 -10.64
C GLU A 64 -4.91 5.18 -9.62
N ILE A 65 -5.53 4.28 -8.85
CA ILE A 65 -6.49 4.62 -7.80
C ILE A 65 -5.88 5.58 -6.78
N ASN A 66 -4.63 5.34 -6.38
CA ASN A 66 -3.93 6.10 -5.36
C ASN A 66 -2.95 7.14 -5.92
N SER A 67 -3.06 7.46 -7.23
CA SER A 67 -2.09 8.28 -7.97
C SER A 67 -1.85 9.65 -7.35
N LYS A 68 -2.89 10.27 -6.78
CA LYS A 68 -2.79 11.58 -6.11
C LYS A 68 -1.94 11.54 -4.84
N TYR A 69 -1.97 10.44 -4.10
CA TYR A 69 -1.13 10.27 -2.91
C TYR A 69 0.30 9.98 -3.32
N TYR A 70 0.48 9.05 -4.28
CA TYR A 70 1.80 8.69 -4.79
C TYR A 70 2.53 9.86 -5.44
N SER A 71 1.83 10.72 -6.18
CA SER A 71 2.44 11.89 -6.82
C SER A 71 3.00 12.90 -5.83
N VAL A 72 2.48 12.92 -4.59
CA VAL A 72 2.98 13.78 -3.52
C VAL A 72 4.05 13.05 -2.70
N LEU A 73 3.75 11.85 -2.20
CA LEU A 73 4.62 11.09 -1.31
C LEU A 73 5.92 10.63 -1.97
N LEU A 74 5.89 10.36 -3.28
CA LEU A 74 7.06 9.96 -4.07
C LEU A 74 7.67 11.13 -4.86
N SER A 75 7.20 12.37 -4.65
CA SER A 75 7.82 13.55 -5.24
C SER A 75 9.17 13.87 -4.58
N GLU A 76 9.96 14.72 -5.22
CA GLU A 76 11.20 15.26 -4.63
C GLU A 76 10.95 16.03 -3.32
N THR A 77 9.74 16.57 -3.15
CA THR A 77 9.29 17.27 -1.94
C THR A 77 8.46 16.39 -0.99
N GLY A 78 8.30 15.10 -1.33
CA GLY A 78 7.55 14.14 -0.55
C GLY A 78 8.29 13.70 0.71
N ASP A 79 7.76 12.69 1.39
CA ASP A 79 8.40 12.14 2.60
C ASP A 79 9.35 10.97 2.24
N PRO A 80 10.67 11.11 2.45
CA PRO A 80 11.61 10.01 2.24
C PRO A 80 11.32 8.80 3.13
N ALA A 81 10.71 9.01 4.31
CA ALA A 81 10.35 7.94 5.23
C ALA A 81 9.36 6.97 4.59
N PHE A 82 8.39 7.46 3.81
CA PHE A 82 7.45 6.63 3.05
C PHE A 82 8.18 5.70 2.08
N THR A 83 9.16 6.21 1.32
CA THR A 83 9.95 5.40 0.38
C THR A 83 10.75 4.31 1.09
N ILE A 84 11.31 4.63 2.27
CA ILE A 84 12.04 3.67 3.10
C ILE A 84 11.08 2.59 3.62
N LYS A 85 9.91 2.98 4.13
CA LYS A 85 8.86 2.09 4.64
C LYS A 85 8.36 1.14 3.55
N MET A 86 8.12 1.66 2.35
CA MET A 86 7.71 0.87 1.19
C MET A 86 8.77 -0.18 0.82
N ARG A 87 10.05 0.19 0.75
CA ARG A 87 11.16 -0.75 0.49
C ARG A 87 11.31 -1.79 1.61
N ALA A 88 11.14 -1.40 2.86
CA ALA A 88 11.23 -2.31 4.00
C ALA A 88 10.14 -3.39 3.94
N LYS A 89 8.89 -3.01 3.64
CA LYS A 89 7.79 -3.98 3.46
C LYS A 89 8.03 -4.93 2.28
N GLN A 90 8.69 -4.48 1.21
CA GLN A 90 9.08 -5.33 0.08
C GLN A 90 10.23 -6.30 0.45
N ASN A 91 11.25 -5.82 1.17
CA ASN A 91 12.44 -6.61 1.52
C ASN A 91 12.20 -7.64 2.63
N CYS A 92 11.32 -7.37 3.60
CA CYS A 92 10.97 -8.35 4.64
C CYS A 92 10.38 -9.66 4.08
N LYS A 93 10.00 -9.70 2.79
CA LYS A 93 9.40 -10.88 2.14
C LYS A 93 10.37 -11.69 1.24
N GLN A 94 11.65 -11.32 1.15
CA GLN A 94 12.66 -12.05 0.36
C GLN A 94 13.27 -13.29 1.08
N ASN A 95 12.90 -13.55 2.34
CA ASN A 95 13.44 -14.64 3.16
C ASN A 95 12.51 -15.86 3.30
N HIS A 96 11.81 -16.26 2.23
CA HIS A 96 11.11 -17.55 2.21
C HIS A 96 11.53 -18.37 0.97
N ASN A 97 12.47 -19.29 1.21
CA ASN A 97 12.82 -20.51 0.45
C ASN A 97 13.44 -20.39 -0.96
N PHE A 98 14.78 -20.37 -0.99
CA PHE A 98 15.52 -21.27 -1.88
C PHE A 98 15.58 -22.65 -1.22
N VAL A 99 14.61 -23.52 -1.52
CA VAL A 99 14.80 -24.95 -1.28
C VAL A 99 15.76 -25.45 -2.37
N ASN A 100 16.99 -25.76 -1.96
CA ASN A 100 17.89 -26.61 -2.73
C ASN A 100 17.18 -27.92 -3.05
N ILE A 101 17.04 -28.23 -4.33
CA ILE A 101 16.71 -29.58 -4.80
C ILE A 101 18.02 -30.13 -5.42
N PRO A 102 18.45 -31.35 -5.07
CA PRO A 102 19.72 -31.93 -5.51
C PRO A 102 19.82 -32.13 -7.02
#